data_AF-A0A4E0RMK2-F1
#
_entry.id   AF-A0A4E0RMK2-F1
#
_cell.length_a   1.000
_cell.length_b   1.000
_cell.length_c   1.000
_cell.angle_alpha   90.00
_cell.angle_beta   90.00
_cell.angle_gamma   90.00
#
_symmetry.space_group_name_H-M   'P 1'
#
loop_
_entity.id
_entity.type
_entity.pdbx_description
1 polymer ?
#
loop_
_entity_poly.entity_id
_entity_poly.type
_entity_poly.pdbx_seq_one_letter_code
_entity_poly.pdbx_strand_id
1 'polypeptide(L)'
;MPNLTISIEDSIFNAAQVYVKQRGTTISQITRAYLAQLTDVKQSEDIEPLVQFSHGKINRFQAMKALDIDYFTLLDRLGQQKLSLLTLPSEKLEPMVDSFVRIMKEAPEL
;
A
#
# COMPACT_ATOMS: atom_id res chain seq x y z
N MET A 1 -6.46 16.25 4.65
CA MET A 1 -7.07 15.99 3.32
C MET A 1 -8.30 16.88 3.18
N PRO A 2 -8.56 17.47 2.00
CA PRO A 2 -9.79 18.21 1.77
C PRO A 2 -11.00 17.26 1.80
N ASN A 3 -12.11 17.73 2.37
CA ASN A 3 -13.40 17.00 2.36
C ASN A 3 -14.27 17.55 1.22
N LEU A 4 -14.95 16.65 0.50
CA LEU A 4 -15.89 16.99 -0.57
C LEU A 4 -17.27 16.44 -0.21
N THR A 5 -18.29 17.29 -0.26
CA THR A 5 -19.69 16.90 -0.10
C THR A 5 -20.41 17.09 -1.44
N ILE A 6 -21.08 16.04 -1.93
CA ILE A 6 -21.81 16.05 -3.20
C ILE A 6 -23.24 15.66 -2.91
N SER A 7 -24.20 16.45 -3.40
CA SER A 7 -25.61 16.09 -3.39
C SER A 7 -25.91 15.23 -4.61
N ILE A 8 -26.50 14.06 -4.39
CA ILE A 8 -26.90 13.11 -5.42
C ILE A 8 -28.31 12.60 -5.11
N GLU A 9 -29.06 12.20 -6.14
CA GLU A 9 -30.38 11.62 -5.95
C GLU A 9 -30.32 10.29 -5.19
N ASP A 10 -31.32 10.03 -4.34
CA ASP A 10 -31.41 8.81 -3.55
C ASP A 10 -31.43 7.54 -4.42
N SER A 11 -32.10 7.62 -5.57
CA SER A 11 -32.16 6.54 -6.57
C SER A 11 -30.75 6.12 -7.04
N ILE A 12 -29.91 7.10 -7.36
CA ILE A 12 -28.53 6.92 -7.82
C ILE A 12 -27.66 6.42 -6.68
N PHE A 13 -27.80 6.98 -5.48
CA PHE A 13 -27.04 6.54 -4.31
C PHE A 13 -27.32 5.08 -3.97
N ASN A 14 -28.59 4.66 -4.00
CA ASN A 14 -28.98 3.28 -3.76
C ASN A 14 -28.42 2.32 -4.82
N ALA A 15 -28.49 2.70 -6.10
CA ALA A 15 -27.90 1.93 -7.18
C ALA A 15 -26.37 1.79 -7.01
N ALA A 16 -25.69 2.88 -6.65
CA ALA A 16 -24.26 2.88 -6.35
C ALA A 16 -23.93 1.95 -5.18
N GLN A 17 -24.72 1.97 -4.09
CA GLN A 17 -24.52 1.05 -2.96
C GLN A 17 -24.59 -0.43 -3.36
N VAL A 18 -25.54 -0.80 -4.22
CA VAL A 18 -25.66 -2.17 -4.72
C VAL A 18 -24.44 -2.54 -5.56
N TYR A 19 -24.04 -1.66 -6.48
CA TYR A 19 -22.88 -1.86 -7.35
C TYR A 19 -21.59 -2.07 -6.55
N VAL A 20 -21.31 -1.21 -5.57
CA VAL A 20 -20.05 -1.27 -4.81
C VAL A 20 -19.97 -2.52 -3.93
N LYS A 21 -21.11 -2.99 -3.39
CA LYS A 21 -21.18 -4.26 -2.66
C LYS A 21 -20.88 -5.46 -3.55
N GLN A 22 -21.44 -5.49 -4.76
CA GLN A 22 -21.22 -6.59 -5.71
C GLN A 22 -19.76 -6.68 -6.18
N ARG A 23 -19.09 -5.53 -6.30
CA ARG A 23 -17.71 -5.46 -6.83
C ARG A 23 -16.62 -5.33 -5.76
N GLY A 24 -16.98 -5.39 -4.47
CA GLY A 24 -16.01 -5.24 -3.38
C GLY A 24 -15.26 -3.90 -3.40
N THR A 25 -15.94 -2.81 -3.78
CA THR A 25 -15.37 -1.46 -3.86
C THR A 25 -16.16 -0.48 -2.98
N THR A 26 -15.89 0.82 -3.07
CA THR A 26 -16.56 1.88 -2.31
C THR A 26 -17.04 3.01 -3.21
N ILE A 27 -18.05 3.76 -2.75
CA ILE A 27 -18.57 4.92 -3.49
C ILE A 27 -17.46 5.96 -3.70
N SER A 28 -16.57 6.15 -2.72
CA SER A 28 -15.44 7.06 -2.84
C SER A 28 -14.43 6.62 -3.91
N GLN A 29 -14.18 5.31 -4.05
CA GLN A 29 -13.26 4.77 -5.07
C GLN A 29 -13.84 4.96 -6.48
N ILE A 30 -15.12 4.67 -6.69
CA ILE A 30 -15.75 4.87 -8.01
C ILE A 30 -15.83 6.35 -8.38
N THR A 31 -16.12 7.23 -7.40
CA THR A 31 -16.18 8.68 -7.62
C THR A 31 -14.79 9.24 -7.94
N ARG A 32 -13.75 8.79 -7.21
CA ARG A 32 -12.36 9.15 -7.50
C ARG A 32 -11.97 8.72 -8.92
N ALA A 33 -12.27 7.48 -9.28
CA ALA A 33 -11.92 6.93 -10.59
C ALA A 33 -12.60 7.70 -11.73
N TYR A 34 -13.89 8.00 -11.56
CA TYR A 34 -14.66 8.73 -12.56
C TYR A 34 -14.19 10.18 -12.71
N LEU A 35 -13.93 10.88 -11.60
CA LEU A 35 -13.39 12.25 -11.64
C LEU A 35 -12.00 12.30 -12.28
N ALA A 36 -11.15 11.32 -11.99
CA ALA A 36 -9.82 11.22 -12.60
C ALA A 36 -9.91 10.98 -14.12
N GLN A 37 -10.81 10.09 -14.56
CA GLN A 37 -11.07 9.86 -15.97
C GLN A 37 -11.56 11.13 -16.69
N LEU A 38 -12.45 11.91 -16.06
CA LEU A 38 -12.98 13.15 -16.65
C LEU A 38 -11.96 14.29 -16.73
N THR A 39 -11.02 14.33 -15.78
CA THR A 39 -10.07 15.44 -15.66
C THR A 39 -8.71 15.14 -16.30
N ASP A 40 -8.54 13.95 -16.87
CA ASP A 40 -7.26 13.40 -17.36
C ASP A 40 -6.14 13.47 -16.30
N VAL A 41 -6.53 13.59 -15.02
CA VAL A 41 -5.61 13.45 -13.90
C VAL A 41 -5.34 11.97 -13.80
N LYS A 42 -4.11 11.56 -14.12
CA LYS A 42 -3.65 10.20 -13.85
C LYS A 42 -4.02 9.87 -12.42
N GLN A 43 -4.89 8.87 -12.24
CA GLN A 43 -5.17 8.37 -10.91
C GLN A 43 -3.83 8.07 -10.27
N SER A 44 -3.63 8.54 -9.04
CA SER A 44 -2.55 8.03 -8.21
C SER A 44 -2.96 6.61 -7.76
N GLU A 45 -3.13 5.71 -8.73
CA GLU A 45 -3.42 4.29 -8.53
C GLU A 45 -2.31 3.72 -7.64
N ASP A 46 -2.72 2.95 -6.61
CA ASP A 46 -1.84 2.14 -5.76
C ASP A 46 -0.84 2.81 -4.81
N ILE A 47 -0.79 4.14 -4.74
CA ILE A 47 0.18 4.81 -3.84
C ILE A 47 -0.16 4.57 -2.35
N GLU A 48 -1.41 4.28 -1.99
CA GLU A 48 -1.80 4.25 -0.58
C GLU A 48 -1.23 3.06 0.22
N PRO A 49 -1.31 1.79 -0.25
CA PRO A 49 -0.75 0.66 0.49
C PRO A 49 0.77 0.52 0.32
N LEU A 50 1.32 0.82 -0.87
CA LEU A 50 2.76 0.77 -1.12
C LEU A 50 3.52 1.80 -0.27
N VAL A 51 2.99 3.02 -0.16
CA VAL A 51 3.59 4.08 0.67
C VAL A 51 3.38 3.82 2.16
N GLN A 52 2.25 3.24 2.57
CA GLN A 52 2.07 2.82 3.96
C GLN A 52 3.06 1.72 4.35
N PHE A 53 3.32 0.78 3.44
CA PHE A 53 4.32 -0.26 3.62
C PHE A 53 5.74 0.34 3.64
N SER A 54 6.11 1.22 2.71
CA SER A 54 7.44 1.84 2.68
C SER A 54 7.76 2.66 3.95
N HIS A 55 6.72 3.21 4.59
CA HIS A 55 6.85 3.96 5.84
C HIS A 55 6.69 3.14 7.12
N GLY A 56 6.52 1.81 7.06
CA GLY A 56 6.36 1.00 8.28
C GLY A 56 5.02 1.11 8.98
N LYS A 57 4.02 1.70 8.32
CA LYS A 57 2.66 1.85 8.89
C LYS A 57 1.86 0.55 8.81
N ILE A 58 2.14 -0.29 7.82
CA ILE A 58 1.56 -1.62 7.66
C ILE A 58 2.66 -2.65 7.41
N ASN A 59 2.42 -3.89 7.82
CA ASN A 59 3.35 -4.99 7.59
C ASN A 59 3.19 -5.60 6.19
N ARG A 60 4.13 -6.48 5.80
CA ARG A 60 4.14 -7.11 4.46
C ARG A 60 2.84 -7.84 4.12
N PHE A 61 2.24 -8.53 5.09
CA PHE A 61 1.03 -9.33 4.86
C PHE A 61 -0.19 -8.43 4.65
N GLN A 62 -0.25 -7.32 5.40
CA GLN A 62 -1.28 -6.30 5.22
C GLN A 62 -1.15 -5.62 3.85
N ALA A 63 0.08 -5.30 3.43
CA ALA A 63 0.34 -4.70 2.11
C ALA A 63 -0.02 -5.65 0.96
N MET A 64 0.43 -6.91 1.03
CA MET A 64 0.11 -7.96 0.04
C MET A 64 -1.40 -8.20 -0.05
N LYS A 65 -2.09 -8.27 1.09
CA LYS A 65 -3.54 -8.46 1.13
C LYS A 65 -4.32 -7.24 0.60
N ALA A 66 -3.86 -6.03 0.90
CA ALA A 66 -4.50 -4.80 0.45
C ALA A 66 -4.36 -4.58 -1.07
N LEU A 67 -3.29 -5.10 -1.65
CA LEU A 67 -2.98 -4.99 -3.08
C LEU A 67 -3.35 -6.26 -3.87
N ASP A 68 -3.76 -7.34 -3.18
CA ASP A 68 -3.99 -8.67 -3.74
C ASP A 68 -2.83 -9.19 -4.61
N ILE A 69 -1.60 -9.04 -4.09
CA ILE A 69 -0.36 -9.43 -4.79
C ILE A 69 0.53 -10.31 -3.91
N ASP A 70 1.42 -11.07 -4.56
CA ASP A 70 2.49 -11.78 -3.87
C ASP A 70 3.63 -10.84 -3.43
N TYR A 71 4.55 -11.38 -2.63
CA TYR A 71 5.66 -10.61 -2.08
C TYR A 71 6.64 -10.15 -3.16
N PHE A 72 6.85 -10.93 -4.22
CA PHE A 72 7.78 -10.58 -5.29
C PHE A 72 7.26 -9.36 -6.08
N THR A 73 5.97 -9.39 -6.40
CA THR A 73 5.24 -8.30 -7.06
C THR A 73 5.20 -7.06 -6.19
N LEU A 74 5.09 -7.20 -4.86
CA LEU A 74 5.20 -6.07 -3.92
C LEU A 74 6.57 -5.40 -4.02
N LEU A 75 7.66 -6.17 -4.07
CA LEU A 75 9.02 -5.64 -4.20
C LEU A 75 9.25 -4.95 -5.55
N ASP A 76 8.77 -5.56 -6.63
CA ASP A 76 8.89 -5.00 -7.98
C ASP A 76 8.18 -3.63 -8.07
N ARG A 77 6.95 -3.55 -7.54
CA ARG A 77 6.18 -2.29 -7.49
C ARG A 77 6.84 -1.21 -6.63
N LEU A 78 7.47 -1.57 -5.51
CA LEU A 78 8.26 -0.61 -4.70
C LEU A 78 9.46 -0.07 -5.49
N GLY A 79 10.16 -0.95 -6.23
CA GLY A 79 11.28 -0.59 -7.10
C GLY A 79 10.87 0.34 -8.23
N GLN A 80 9.78 0.02 -8.93
CA GLN A 80 9.22 0.85 -10.01
C GLN A 80 8.85 2.26 -9.52
N GLN A 81 8.40 2.39 -8.27
CA GLN A 81 8.00 3.67 -7.67
C GLN A 81 9.12 4.38 -6.88
N LYS A 82 10.34 3.85 -6.87
CA LYS A 82 11.49 4.37 -6.08
C LYS A 82 11.16 4.53 -4.59
N LEU A 83 10.32 3.67 -4.04
CA LEU A 83 9.97 3.66 -2.64
C LEU A 83 10.96 2.80 -1.85
N SER A 84 11.38 3.31 -0.69
CA SER A 84 12.31 2.57 0.18
C SER A 84 11.66 1.31 0.73
N LEU A 85 12.45 0.23 0.80
CA LEU A 85 12.10 -0.90 1.64
C LEU A 85 12.12 -0.47 3.11
N LEU A 86 11.31 -1.17 3.92
CA LEU A 86 11.32 -1.03 5.37
C LEU A 86 12.75 -1.10 5.91
N THR A 87 13.33 0.04 6.23
CA THR A 87 14.56 0.11 7.02
C THR A 87 14.18 -0.16 8.46
N LEU A 88 14.80 -1.18 9.06
CA LEU A 88 14.70 -1.40 10.50
C LEU A 88 15.10 -0.10 11.22
N PRO A 89 14.40 0.29 12.31
CA PRO A 89 14.87 1.35 13.18
C PRO A 89 16.31 1.04 13.60
N SER A 90 17.20 2.03 13.54
CA SER A 90 18.63 1.87 13.84
C SER A 90 18.87 1.18 15.20
N GLU A 91 18.04 1.50 16.20
CA GLU A 91 18.07 0.87 17.54
C GLU A 91 17.87 -0.66 17.53
N LYS A 92 17.17 -1.21 16.53
CA LYS A 92 16.97 -2.66 16.36
C LYS A 92 17.98 -3.28 15.40
N LEU A 93 18.70 -2.45 14.65
CA LEU A 93 19.64 -2.86 13.61
C LEU A 93 21.01 -3.18 14.24
N GLU A 94 21.49 -2.32 15.15
CA GLU A 94 22.74 -2.51 15.91
C GLU A 94 22.85 -3.88 16.60
N PRO A 95 21.89 -4.32 17.46
CA PRO A 95 22.00 -5.62 18.11
C PRO A 95 21.92 -6.81 17.14
N MET A 96 21.31 -6.61 15.97
CA MET A 96 21.19 -7.63 14.92
C MET A 96 22.49 -7.75 14.13
N VAL A 97 23.15 -6.62 13.84
CA VAL A 97 24.49 -6.56 13.24
C VAL A 97 25.52 -7.15 14.18
N ASP A 98 25.49 -6.81 15.47
CA ASP A 98 26.39 -7.39 16.47
C ASP A 98 26.23 -8.91 16.59
N SER A 99 24.99 -9.38 16.59
CA SER A 99 24.70 -10.82 16.60
C SER A 99 25.21 -11.51 15.34
N PHE A 100 25.03 -10.90 14.17
CA PHE A 100 25.53 -11.42 12.90
C PHE A 100 27.07 -11.47 12.86
N VAL A 101 27.74 -10.39 13.28
CA VAL A 101 29.21 -10.32 13.37
C VAL A 101 29.75 -11.36 14.34
N ARG A 102 29.10 -11.56 15.49
CA ARG A 102 29.49 -12.61 16.45
C ARG A 102 29.37 -14.00 15.83
N ILE A 103 28.25 -14.31 15.19
CA ILE A 103 28.03 -15.62 14.54
C ILE A 103 29.08 -15.85 13.44
N MET A 104 29.41 -14.85 12.64
CA MET A 104 30.44 -14.95 11.60
C MET A 104 31.85 -15.16 12.17
N LYS A 105 32.14 -14.64 13.36
CA LYS A 105 33.43 -14.86 14.06
C LYS A 105 33.50 -16.20 14.79
N GLU A 106 32.36 -16.73 15.21
CA GLU A 106 32.25 -18.04 15.88
C GLU A 106 32.05 -19.20 14.89
N ALA A 107 31.73 -18.90 13.63
CA ALA A 107 31.71 -19.89 12.57
C ALA A 107 33.14 -20.40 12.34
N PRO A 108 33.42 -21.71 12.53
CA PRO A 108 34.70 -22.28 12.16
C PRO A 108 34.87 -22.13 10.65
N GLU A 109 36.07 -21.77 10.19
CA GLU A 109 36.41 -21.82 8.77
C GLU A 109 36.09 -23.23 8.24
N LEU A 110 35.15 -23.30 7.29
CA LEU A 110 34.85 -24.51 6.51
C LEU A 110 35.93 -24.69 5.43
#